data_AF-A0A855GLG5-F1
#
_entry.id   AF-A0A855GLG5-F1
#
_cell.length_a   1.000
_cell.length_b   1.000
_cell.length_c   1.000
_cell.angle_alpha   90.00
_cell.angle_beta   90.00
_cell.angle_gamma   90.00
#
_symmetry.space_group_name_H-M   'P 1'
#
loop_
_entity.id
_entity.type
_entity.pdbx_description
1 polymer ?
#
loop_
_entity_poly.entity_id
_entity_poly.type
_entity_poly.pdbx_seq_one_letter_code
_entity_poly.pdbx_strand_id
1 'polypeptide(L)'
;HEVSGLPEGVTYDPETNTISGTPTTVGSYDVTVVSTDESGNTTETTFTITVEDTTAPDVDPVEDQTTEVNTPIKDVTLNGKDNSGKPVT
;
A
#
# COMPACT_ATOMS: atom_id res chain seq x y z
N HIS A 1 16.44 17.99 -8.06
CA HIS A 1 16.48 17.57 -6.64
C HIS A 1 16.92 16.12 -6.58
N GLU A 2 17.55 15.72 -5.47
CA GLU A 2 17.78 14.31 -5.16
C GLU A 2 16.83 13.91 -4.03
N VAL A 3 16.11 12.80 -4.21
CA VAL A 3 15.10 12.33 -3.26
C VAL A 3 15.42 10.91 -2.84
N SER A 4 15.41 10.64 -1.53
CA SER A 4 15.69 9.33 -0.95
C SER A 4 14.75 9.01 0.22
N GLY A 5 14.70 7.74 0.63
CA GLY A 5 13.81 7.29 1.71
C GLY A 5 12.36 7.08 1.30
N LEU A 6 12.05 7.04 0.00
CA LEU A 6 10.70 6.80 -0.50
C LEU A 6 10.23 5.36 -0.18
N PRO A 7 8.94 5.16 0.14
CA PRO A 7 8.35 3.83 0.22
C PRO A 7 8.48 3.05 -1.10
N GLU A 8 8.50 1.72 -1.02
CA GLU A 8 8.41 0.87 -2.21
C GLU A 8 7.12 1.17 -2.99
N GLY A 9 7.22 1.33 -4.31
CA GLY A 9 6.11 1.71 -5.18
C GLY A 9 5.91 3.22 -5.36
N VAL A 10 6.73 4.05 -4.70
CA VAL A 10 6.75 5.52 -4.85
C VAL A 10 8.07 5.97 -5.48
N THR A 11 7.98 6.91 -6.42
CA THR A 11 9.14 7.43 -7.17
C THR A 11 9.11 8.96 -7.25
N TYR A 12 10.28 9.57 -7.42
CA TYR A 12 10.42 11.00 -7.74
C TYR A 12 10.72 11.17 -9.23
N ASP A 13 9.90 11.98 -9.89
CA ASP A 13 10.09 12.42 -11.26
C ASP A 13 10.77 13.81 -11.28
N PRO A 14 12.02 13.93 -11.73
CA PRO A 14 12.73 15.20 -11.80
C PRO A 14 12.25 16.11 -12.92
N GLU A 15 11.59 15.59 -13.97
CA GLU A 15 11.06 16.42 -15.07
C GLU A 15 9.86 17.24 -14.62
N THR A 16 9.00 16.63 -13.79
CA THR A 16 7.77 17.24 -13.26
C THR A 16 7.90 17.71 -11.81
N ASN A 17 9.05 17.50 -11.17
CA ASN A 17 9.28 17.74 -9.75
C ASN A 17 8.21 17.11 -8.83
N THR A 18 7.78 15.89 -9.17
CA THR A 18 6.65 15.24 -8.50
C THR A 18 7.05 13.91 -7.88
N ILE A 19 6.69 13.70 -6.62
CA ILE A 19 6.74 12.38 -5.96
C ILE A 19 5.38 11.72 -6.17
N SER A 20 5.33 10.56 -6.83
CA SER A 20 4.09 9.85 -7.13
C SER A 20 4.27 8.33 -7.14
N GLY A 21 3.16 7.60 -7.08
CA GLY A 21 3.11 6.15 -7.05
C GLY A 21 2.13 5.62 -6.00
N THR A 22 2.14 4.32 -5.77
CA THR A 22 1.28 3.65 -4.79
C THR A 22 2.16 2.83 -3.86
N PRO A 23 2.27 3.20 -2.56
CA PRO A 23 3.09 2.44 -1.64
C PRO A 23 2.53 1.03 -1.40
N THR A 24 3.40 0.03 -1.33
CA THR A 24 3.00 -1.38 -1.16
C THR A 24 3.15 -1.91 0.26
N THR A 25 3.89 -1.20 1.12
CA THR A 25 4.25 -1.66 2.46
C THR A 25 3.89 -0.62 3.52
N VAL A 26 3.06 -1.04 4.48
CA VAL A 26 2.72 -0.29 5.70
C VAL A 26 3.99 0.08 6.49
N GLY A 27 4.09 1.31 6.94
CA GLY A 27 5.26 1.80 7.66
C GLY A 27 5.36 3.32 7.71
N SER A 28 6.35 3.79 8.46
CA SER A 28 6.76 5.19 8.52
C SER A 28 8.08 5.36 7.79
N TYR A 29 8.13 6.27 6.82
CA TYR A 29 9.28 6.47 5.94
C TYR A 29 9.77 7.90 6.05
N ASP A 30 11.00 8.10 6.50
CA ASP A 30 11.64 9.42 6.53
C ASP A 30 12.25 9.72 5.16
N VAL A 31 11.61 10.66 4.45
CA VAL A 31 12.01 11.10 3.12
C VAL A 31 12.94 12.30 3.24
N THR A 32 14.06 12.25 2.51
CA THR A 32 15.03 13.34 2.45
C THR A 32 15.09 13.89 1.02
N VAL A 33 14.96 15.21 0.89
CA VAL A 33 15.10 15.95 -0.37
C VAL A 33 16.29 16.89 -0.28
N VAL A 34 17.27 16.68 -1.16
CA VAL A 34 18.43 17.56 -1.33
C VAL A 34 18.23 18.39 -2.60
N SER A 35 18.35 19.71 -2.45
CA SER A 35 18.23 20.67 -3.54
C SER A 35 19.55 21.41 -3.70
N THR A 36 20.09 21.42 -4.91
CA THR A 36 21.35 22.11 -5.22
C THR A 36 21.09 23.15 -6.30
N ASP A 37 21.50 24.40 -6.07
CA ASP A 37 21.43 25.46 -7.07
C ASP A 37 22.62 25.44 -8.04
N GLU A 38 22.59 26.25 -9.09
CA GLU A 38 23.66 26.32 -10.10
C GLU A 38 25.02 26.76 -9.51
N SER A 39 25.00 27.47 -8.38
CA SER A 39 26.20 27.92 -7.67
C SER A 39 26.75 26.87 -6.71
N GLY A 40 26.08 25.71 -6.59
CA GLY A 40 26.46 24.62 -5.71
C GLY A 40 25.97 24.76 -4.28
N ASN A 41 25.10 25.73 -3.95
CA ASN A 41 24.51 25.82 -2.62
C ASN A 41 23.46 24.72 -2.45
N THR A 42 23.48 24.05 -1.30
CA THR A 42 22.59 22.94 -1.00
C THR A 42 21.64 23.25 0.15
N THR A 43 20.39 22.82 0.01
CA THR A 43 19.41 22.77 1.10
C THR A 43 18.87 21.35 1.23
N GLU A 44 18.83 20.86 2.47
CA GLU A 44 18.24 19.57 2.82
C GLU A 44 16.91 19.80 3.55
N THR A 45 15.87 19.07 3.13
CA THR A 45 14.56 19.06 3.78
C THR A 45 14.14 17.62 4.02
N THR A 46 13.67 17.33 5.23
CA THR A 46 13.14 16.01 5.60
C THR A 46 11.65 16.10 5.93
N PHE A 47 10.91 15.06 5.56
CA PHE A 47 9.50 14.88 5.96
C PHE A 47 9.17 13.39 6.04
N THR A 48 8.08 13.04 6.71
CA THR A 48 7.67 11.64 6.90
C THR A 48 6.47 11.30 6.02
N ILE A 49 6.52 10.15 5.36
CA ILE A 49 5.37 9.50 4.74
C ILE A 49 4.93 8.35 5.64
N THR A 50 3.70 8.41 6.14
CA THR A 50 3.08 7.31 6.88
C THR A 50 2.14 6.55 5.94
N VAL A 51 2.42 5.25 5.77
CA VAL A 51 1.57 4.32 5.02
C VAL A 51 0.84 3.46 6.04
N GLU A 52 -0.49 3.55 6.05
CA GLU A 52 -1.37 2.82 6.96
C GLU A 52 -2.31 1.91 6.17
N ASP A 53 -2.69 0.81 6.80
CA ASP A 53 -3.75 -0.06 6.31
C ASP A 53 -4.94 0.04 7.27
N THR A 54 -5.97 0.74 6.81
CA THR A 54 -7.18 1.05 7.60
C THR A 54 -8.45 0.57 6.91
N THR A 55 -8.32 -0.03 5.73
CA THR A 55 -9.45 -0.60 4.99
C THR A 55 -9.63 -2.03 5.47
N ALA A 56 -10.87 -2.41 5.78
CA ALA A 56 -11.14 -3.78 6.20
C ALA A 56 -11.09 -4.73 4.99
N PRO A 57 -10.74 -6.02 5.20
CA PRO A 57 -10.85 -7.03 4.16
C PRO A 57 -12.28 -7.14 3.63
N ASP A 58 -12.40 -7.38 2.33
CA ASP A 58 -13.65 -7.73 1.66
C ASP A 58 -13.75 -9.26 1.55
N VAL A 59 -14.93 -9.79 1.85
CA VAL A 59 -15.21 -11.24 1.80
C VAL A 59 -16.23 -11.48 0.71
N ASP A 60 -15.93 -12.46 -0.16
CA ASP A 60 -16.84 -12.83 -1.24
C ASP A 60 -18.18 -13.35 -0.66
N PRO A 61 -19.33 -12.98 -1.24
CA PRO A 61 -20.62 -13.49 -0.78
C PRO A 61 -20.66 -15.01 -0.77
N VAL A 62 -21.19 -15.59 0.30
CA VAL A 62 -21.44 -17.03 0.42
C VAL A 62 -22.93 -17.26 0.27
N GLU A 63 -23.31 -18.08 -0.71
CA GLU A 63 -24.70 -18.44 -0.96
C GLU A 63 -25.24 -19.36 0.14
N ASP A 64 -26.51 -19.17 0.50
CA ASP A 64 -27.21 -20.03 1.44
C ASP A 64 -27.29 -21.47 0.92
N GLN A 65 -27.17 -22.44 1.83
CA GLN A 65 -27.30 -23.86 1.52
C GLN A 65 -28.52 -24.48 2.20
N THR A 66 -29.20 -25.36 1.48
CA THR A 66 -30.24 -26.25 2.02
C THR A 66 -29.86 -27.69 1.72
N THR A 67 -29.87 -28.55 2.74
CA THR A 67 -29.62 -30.00 2.61
C THR A 67 -30.62 -30.79 3.45
N GLU A 68 -30.82 -32.06 3.08
CA GLU A 68 -31.65 -32.97 3.87
C GLU A 68 -30.93 -33.44 5.14
N VAL A 69 -31.71 -33.75 6.17
CA VAL A 69 -31.17 -34.30 7.43
C VAL A 69 -30.37 -35.58 7.17
N ASN A 70 -29.23 -35.71 7.86
CA ASN A 70 -28.25 -36.80 7.67
C ASN A 70 -27.53 -36.84 6.32
N THR A 71 -27.61 -35.78 5.51
CA THR A 71 -26.84 -35.64 4.27
C THR A 71 -25.74 -34.59 4.46
N PRO A 72 -24.50 -34.82 3.97
CA PRO A 72 -23.45 -33.80 3.98
C PRO A 72 -23.88 -32.53 3.22
N ILE A 73 -23.38 -31.37 3.65
CA ILE A 73 -23.51 -30.11 2.91
C ILE A 73 -22.53 -30.09 1.72
N LYS A 74 -22.68 -29.10 0.84
CA LYS A 74 -21.61 -28.79 -0.13
C LYS A 74 -20.49 -28.04 0.57
N ASP A 75 -19.26 -28.26 0.14
CA ASP A 75 -18.11 -27.52 0.64
C ASP A 75 -18.31 -26.02 0.46
N VAL A 76 -18.05 -25.26 1.53
CA VAL A 76 -18.01 -23.80 1.51
C VAL A 76 -16.56 -23.36 1.53
N THR A 77 -16.14 -22.62 0.52
CA THR A 77 -14.83 -21.96 0.51
C THR A 77 -15.04 -20.48 0.82
N LEU A 78 -14.30 -19.96 1.80
CA LEU A 78 -14.26 -18.53 2.10
C LEU A 78 -13.11 -17.91 1.32
N ASN A 79 -13.45 -16.97 0.44
CA ASN A 79 -12.48 -16.18 -0.30
C ASN A 79 -12.67 -14.70 0.06
N GLY A 80 -11.60 -13.93 -0.03
CA GLY A 80 -11.62 -12.50 0.24
C GLY A 80 -10.39 -11.82 -0.31
N LYS A 81 -10.45 -10.48 -0.36
CA LYS A 81 -9.34 -9.63 -0.77
C LYS A 81 -9.14 -8.53 0.24
N ASP A 82 -7.90 -8.10 0.36
CA ASP A 82 -7.52 -6.97 1.20
C ASP A 82 -6.59 -6.05 0.40
N ASN A 83 -6.70 -4.73 0.60
CA ASN A 83 -5.90 -3.73 -0.12
C ASN A 83 -4.41 -3.83 0.24
N SER A 84 -4.04 -4.41 1.39
CA SER A 84 -2.63 -4.68 1.70
C SER A 84 -2.03 -5.82 0.87
N GLY A 85 -2.86 -6.59 0.14
CA GLY A 85 -2.43 -7.78 -0.60
C GLY A 85 -2.03 -8.96 0.30
N LYS A 86 -2.18 -8.84 1.62
CA LYS A 86 -1.94 -9.94 2.56
C LYS A 86 -3.11 -10.93 2.56
N PRO A 87 -2.87 -12.20 2.95
CA PRO A 87 -3.94 -13.18 3.09
C PRO A 87 -5.03 -12.69 4.04
N VAL A 88 -6.28 -12.84 3.63
CA VAL A 88 -7.44 -12.72 4.51
C VAL A 88 -7.54 -14.02 5.31
N THR A 89 -7.48 -13.94 6.65
CA THR A 89 -7.55 -15.10 7.58
C THR A 89 -8.59 -14.88 8.65
#